data_AF-A0AAN6Y4U5-F1
#
_entry.id   AF-A0AAN6Y4U5-F1
#
_cell.length_a   1.000
_cell.length_b   1.000
_cell.length_c   1.000
_cell.angle_alpha   90.00
_cell.angle_beta   90.00
_cell.angle_gamma   90.00
#
_symmetry.space_group_name_H-M   'P 1'
#
loop_
_entity.id
_entity.type
_entity.pdbx_description
1 polymer ?
#
loop_
_entity_poly.entity_id
_entity_poly.type
_entity_poly.pdbx_seq_one_letter_code
_entity_poly.pdbx_strand_id
1 'polypeptide(L)'
;MAASGSSRTMESRTGRTKQRYNSKGERLVAGVVPLTAGKDYVLLIQSTRRKGWVLPKGGWEIDEECTEAAAREAWEEAGITVQIDYDLGDIEDSRPPKKHHNKEKERSLYRFYEATVLTEHEDWPEREKRERKWFTFAEAHELLKERPELRTALERSTIKR
;
A
#
# COMPACT_ATOMS: atom_id res chain seq x y z
N MET A 1 -18.94 3.68 28.90
CA MET A 1 -19.22 2.53 28.00
C MET A 1 -17.91 2.10 27.38
N ALA A 2 -17.49 0.86 27.60
CA ALA A 2 -16.22 0.36 27.10
C ALA A 2 -16.31 0.16 25.58
N ALA A 3 -15.49 0.88 24.81
CA ALA A 3 -15.28 0.57 23.41
C ALA A 3 -14.68 -0.83 23.32
N SER A 4 -15.36 -1.74 22.64
CA SER A 4 -14.85 -3.08 22.33
C SER A 4 -13.61 -2.93 21.46
N GLY A 5 -12.44 -2.98 22.09
CA GLY A 5 -11.16 -3.02 21.40
C GLY A 5 -11.05 -4.33 20.64
N SER A 6 -11.45 -4.32 19.36
CA SER A 6 -11.05 -5.37 18.44
C SER A 6 -9.53 -5.35 18.38
N SER A 7 -8.89 -6.29 19.08
CA SER A 7 -7.45 -6.50 19.00
C SER A 7 -7.11 -6.74 17.53
N ARG A 8 -6.33 -5.82 16.92
CA ARG A 8 -5.85 -6.02 15.55
C ARG A 8 -4.86 -7.18 15.59
N THR A 9 -4.94 -8.06 14.60
CA THR A 9 -4.00 -9.17 14.45
C THR A 9 -2.56 -8.64 14.34
N MET A 10 -1.65 -9.26 15.09
CA MET A 10 -0.20 -9.03 15.01
C MET A 10 0.47 -9.92 13.95
N GLU A 11 -0.30 -10.77 13.26
CA GLU A 11 0.18 -11.61 12.18
C GLU A 11 -0.14 -10.97 10.83
N SER A 12 0.88 -10.80 9.98
CA SER A 12 0.71 -10.38 8.59
C SER A 12 0.12 -11.50 7.74
N ARG A 13 -0.76 -11.16 6.79
CA ARG A 13 -1.26 -12.16 5.84
C ARG A 13 -0.12 -12.60 4.92
N THR A 14 0.01 -13.92 4.75
CA THR A 14 1.02 -14.51 3.87
C THR A 14 0.41 -15.54 2.93
N GLY A 15 1.09 -15.81 1.81
CA GLY A 15 0.64 -16.76 0.80
C GLY A 15 -0.21 -16.12 -0.31
N ARG A 16 -0.81 -16.97 -1.15
CA ARG A 16 -1.61 -16.54 -2.32
C ARG A 16 -2.97 -17.23 -2.47
N THR A 17 -3.34 -18.09 -1.53
CA THR A 17 -4.54 -18.94 -1.64
C THR A 17 -5.85 -18.16 -1.74
N LYS A 18 -5.93 -17.01 -1.08
CA LYS A 18 -7.11 -16.14 -1.06
C LYS A 18 -7.01 -14.94 -2.00
N GLN A 19 -5.98 -14.85 -2.84
CA GLN A 19 -5.75 -13.67 -3.68
C GLN A 19 -6.81 -13.55 -4.78
N ARG A 20 -7.25 -12.32 -5.03
CA ARG A 20 -8.22 -12.01 -6.08
C ARG A 20 -7.50 -11.71 -7.40
N TYR A 21 -8.09 -12.18 -8.50
CA TYR A 21 -7.61 -11.98 -9.86
C TYR A 21 -8.75 -11.48 -10.76
N ASN A 22 -8.46 -10.62 -11.74
CA ASN A 22 -9.45 -10.20 -12.72
C ASN A 22 -9.55 -11.17 -13.91
N SER A 23 -10.47 -10.91 -14.84
CA SER A 23 -10.68 -11.74 -16.05
C SER A 23 -9.47 -11.78 -17.00
N LYS A 24 -8.53 -10.85 -16.87
CA LYS A 24 -7.26 -10.81 -17.62
C LYS A 24 -6.14 -11.59 -16.91
N GLY A 25 -6.42 -12.23 -15.78
CA GLY A 25 -5.44 -12.96 -14.96
C GLY A 25 -4.52 -12.03 -14.14
N GLU A 26 -4.87 -10.76 -13.98
CA GLU A 26 -4.07 -9.81 -13.20
C GLU A 26 -4.42 -9.93 -11.72
N ARG A 27 -3.38 -9.97 -10.87
CA ARG A 27 -3.53 -9.98 -9.42
C ARG A 27 -4.03 -8.61 -8.95
N LEU A 28 -5.09 -8.59 -8.17
CA LEU A 28 -5.61 -7.35 -7.59
C LEU A 28 -4.82 -6.98 -6.33
N VAL A 29 -4.36 -5.74 -6.26
CA VAL A 29 -3.56 -5.19 -5.16
C VAL A 29 -4.23 -3.93 -4.66
N ALA A 30 -4.46 -3.84 -3.35
CA ALA A 30 -4.97 -2.66 -2.68
C ALA A 30 -3.84 -1.95 -1.92
N GLY A 31 -3.88 -0.62 -1.85
CA GLY A 31 -2.89 0.17 -1.13
C GLY A 31 -3.39 1.56 -0.74
N VAL A 32 -2.59 2.24 0.07
CA VAL A 32 -2.88 3.59 0.54
C VAL A 32 -1.77 4.58 0.16
N VAL A 33 -2.15 5.84 -0.05
CA VAL A 33 -1.29 7.02 0.03
C VAL A 33 -1.54 7.65 1.40
N PRO A 34 -0.77 7.26 2.44
CA PRO A 34 -1.00 7.71 3.81
C PRO A 34 -0.42 9.12 4.01
N LEU A 35 -1.29 10.10 4.28
CA LEU A 35 -0.93 11.49 4.47
C LEU A 35 -1.05 11.92 5.93
N THR A 36 -0.29 12.93 6.32
CA THR A 36 -0.60 13.69 7.54
C THR A 36 -1.91 14.45 7.36
N ALA A 37 -2.59 14.80 8.45
CA ALA A 37 -3.82 15.60 8.40
C ALA A 37 -3.63 16.95 7.65
N GLY A 38 -2.43 17.53 7.74
CA GLY A 38 -2.05 18.76 7.02
C GLY A 38 -1.73 18.55 5.53
N LYS A 39 -1.62 17.30 5.08
CA LYS A 39 -1.24 16.89 3.71
C LYS A 39 0.14 17.39 3.27
N ASP A 40 1.00 17.69 4.23
CA ASP A 40 2.36 18.17 3.99
C ASP A 40 3.36 17.02 3.76
N TYR A 41 3.04 15.83 4.29
CA TYR A 41 3.90 14.65 4.20
C TYR A 41 3.11 13.39 3.85
N VAL A 42 3.78 12.47 3.17
CA VAL A 42 3.34 11.10 2.90
C VAL A 42 4.26 10.11 3.61
N LEU A 43 3.69 9.06 4.19
CA LEU A 43 4.46 7.98 4.80
C LEU A 43 4.82 6.94 3.74
N LEU A 44 6.10 6.68 3.57
CA LEU A 44 6.60 5.55 2.78
C LEU A 44 7.19 4.49 3.69
N ILE A 45 7.26 3.27 3.18
CA ILE A 45 7.89 2.13 3.82
C ILE A 45 8.97 1.50 2.94
N GLN A 46 9.95 0.87 3.57
CA GLN A 46 11.00 0.16 2.84
C GLN A 46 10.45 -1.12 2.21
N SER A 47 10.77 -1.36 0.93
CA SER A 47 10.30 -2.55 0.23
C SER A 47 11.14 -3.78 0.59
N THR A 48 10.48 -4.87 0.98
CA THR A 48 11.12 -6.16 1.34
C THR A 48 11.69 -6.92 0.14
N ARG A 49 11.21 -6.64 -1.09
CA ARG A 49 11.62 -7.38 -2.30
C ARG A 49 12.77 -6.74 -3.09
N ARG A 50 12.93 -5.43 -2.97
CA ARG A 50 13.93 -4.62 -3.68
C ARG A 50 14.26 -3.42 -2.81
N LYS A 51 15.52 -2.98 -2.83
CA LYS A 51 15.91 -1.73 -2.17
C LYS A 51 15.04 -0.56 -2.64
N GLY A 52 14.79 0.38 -1.72
CA GLY A 52 14.01 1.59 -1.97
C GLY A 52 12.66 1.62 -1.26
N TRP A 53 11.98 2.74 -1.41
CA TRP A 53 10.73 3.07 -0.74
C TRP A 53 9.51 2.72 -1.60
N VAL A 54 8.41 2.43 -0.94
CA VAL A 54 7.10 2.14 -1.55
C VAL A 54 5.98 2.69 -0.67
N LEU A 55 4.80 2.83 -1.27
CA LEU A 55 3.55 2.99 -0.53
C LEU A 55 3.11 1.64 0.08
N PRO A 56 2.46 1.65 1.26
CA PRO A 56 1.85 0.45 1.84
C PRO A 56 0.81 -0.13 0.89
N LYS A 57 0.97 -1.41 0.55
CA LYS A 57 0.08 -2.11 -0.39
C LYS A 57 0.31 -3.61 -0.34
N GLY A 58 -0.75 -4.36 -0.62
CA GLY A 58 -0.65 -5.80 -0.78
C GLY A 58 -1.89 -6.40 -1.41
N GLY A 59 -1.98 -7.72 -1.32
CA GLY A 59 -2.97 -8.45 -2.09
C GLY A 59 -4.38 -8.17 -1.62
N TRP A 60 -5.30 -7.91 -2.54
CA TRP A 60 -6.72 -7.90 -2.21
C TRP A 60 -7.22 -9.35 -2.15
N GLU A 61 -7.63 -9.79 -0.96
CA GLU A 61 -8.14 -11.14 -0.74
C GLU A 61 -9.66 -11.26 -0.99
N ILE A 62 -10.14 -12.49 -1.19
CA ILE A 62 -11.56 -12.74 -1.51
C ILE A 62 -12.51 -12.48 -0.35
N ASP A 63 -12.02 -12.46 0.89
CA ASP A 63 -12.78 -12.36 2.13
C ASP A 63 -12.78 -10.96 2.76
N GLU A 64 -12.42 -9.93 1.97
CA GLU A 64 -12.37 -8.53 2.39
C GLU A 64 -12.79 -7.59 1.24
N GLU A 65 -13.27 -6.41 1.60
CA GLU A 65 -13.46 -5.30 0.67
C GLU A 65 -12.11 -4.66 0.31
N CYS A 66 -12.04 -3.94 -0.82
CA CYS A 66 -10.78 -3.36 -1.28
C CYS A 66 -10.21 -2.32 -0.31
N THR A 67 -11.08 -1.52 0.32
CA THR A 67 -10.70 -0.54 1.35
C THR A 67 -10.23 -1.20 2.64
N GLU A 68 -10.84 -2.33 3.03
CA GLU A 68 -10.40 -3.14 4.17
C GLU A 68 -9.01 -3.73 3.91
N ALA A 69 -8.77 -4.24 2.70
CA ALA A 69 -7.45 -4.70 2.28
C ALA A 69 -6.40 -3.57 2.36
N ALA A 70 -6.73 -2.38 1.85
CA ALA A 70 -5.83 -1.22 1.90
C ALA A 70 -5.50 -0.80 3.34
N ALA A 71 -6.50 -0.76 4.23
CA ALA A 71 -6.33 -0.42 5.64
C ALA A 71 -5.55 -1.50 6.41
N ARG A 72 -5.79 -2.79 6.09
CA ARG A 72 -5.04 -3.92 6.64
C ARG A 72 -3.57 -3.84 6.27
N GLU A 73 -3.24 -3.58 5.01
CA GLU A 73 -1.85 -3.44 4.55
C GLU A 73 -1.15 -2.23 5.18
N ALA A 74 -1.88 -1.13 5.42
CA ALA A 74 -1.36 0.02 6.17
C ALA A 74 -0.99 -0.38 7.62
N TRP A 75 -1.81 -1.20 8.27
CA TRP A 75 -1.51 -1.75 9.59
C TRP A 75 -0.34 -2.72 9.56
N GLU A 76 -0.39 -3.75 8.71
CA GLU A 76 0.59 -4.82 8.66
C GLU A 76 1.98 -4.32 8.25
N GLU A 77 2.06 -3.52 7.19
CA GLU A 77 3.34 -3.11 6.61
C GLU A 77 3.92 -1.87 7.29
N ALA A 78 3.07 -0.94 7.75
CA ALA A 78 3.51 0.36 8.24
C ALA A 78 3.13 0.64 9.70
N GLY A 79 2.35 -0.21 10.37
CA GLY A 79 1.95 -0.01 11.75
C GLY A 79 1.11 1.25 11.96
N ILE A 80 0.30 1.62 10.97
CA ILE A 80 -0.54 2.83 11.02
C ILE A 80 -2.02 2.49 10.99
N THR A 81 -2.80 3.38 11.58
CA THR A 81 -4.26 3.39 11.42
C THR A 81 -4.62 4.58 10.58
N VAL A 82 -5.56 4.37 9.66
CA VAL A 82 -5.90 5.36 8.66
C VAL A 82 -7.41 5.50 8.54
N GLN A 83 -7.84 6.71 8.21
CA GLN A 83 -9.15 6.98 7.64
C GLN A 83 -9.00 7.05 6.13
N ILE A 84 -9.76 6.24 5.38
CA ILE A 84 -9.78 6.33 3.91
C ILE A 84 -10.62 7.55 3.52
N ASP A 85 -10.03 8.45 2.73
CA ASP A 85 -10.65 9.72 2.35
C ASP A 85 -11.17 9.72 0.91
N TYR A 86 -10.34 9.25 -0.04
CA TYR A 86 -10.66 9.26 -1.47
C TYR A 86 -10.16 8.01 -2.20
N ASP A 87 -10.88 7.60 -3.23
CA ASP A 87 -10.45 6.59 -4.18
C ASP A 87 -9.60 7.23 -5.29
N LEU A 88 -8.36 6.77 -5.44
CA LEU A 88 -7.42 7.24 -6.47
C LEU A 88 -7.53 6.42 -7.77
N GLY A 89 -8.44 5.46 -7.80
CA GLY A 89 -8.77 4.63 -8.93
C GLY A 89 -7.75 3.54 -9.21
N ASP A 90 -7.99 2.85 -10.32
CA ASP A 90 -7.10 1.80 -10.79
C ASP A 90 -5.86 2.39 -11.47
N ILE A 91 -4.72 1.72 -11.24
CA ILE A 91 -3.42 2.03 -11.81
C ILE A 91 -2.83 0.72 -12.34
N GLU A 92 -2.56 0.70 -13.65
CA GLU A 92 -2.01 -0.49 -14.30
C GLU A 92 -0.51 -0.66 -13.99
N ASP A 93 -0.08 -1.91 -13.88
CA ASP A 93 1.33 -2.26 -13.79
C ASP A 93 2.03 -1.98 -15.13
N SER A 94 2.85 -0.93 -15.18
CA SER A 94 3.60 -0.51 -16.36
C SER A 94 4.97 -1.19 -16.51
N ARG A 95 5.32 -2.15 -15.63
CA ARG A 95 6.61 -2.82 -15.71
C ARG A 95 6.71 -3.64 -17.01
N PRO A 96 7.85 -3.56 -17.72
CA PRO A 96 8.03 -4.35 -18.92
C PRO A 96 7.96 -5.84 -18.60
N PRO A 97 7.33 -6.66 -19.47
CA PRO A 97 7.27 -8.10 -19.28
C PRO A 97 8.70 -8.66 -19.20
N LYS A 98 8.99 -9.46 -18.16
CA LYS A 98 10.32 -10.07 -18.02
C LYS A 98 10.46 -11.20 -19.05
N LYS A 99 11.48 -11.11 -19.90
CA LYS A 99 11.78 -12.09 -20.97
C LYS A 99 12.28 -13.47 -20.50
N HIS A 100 12.41 -13.72 -19.19
CA HIS A 100 12.99 -14.97 -18.69
C HIS A 100 12.10 -15.70 -17.68
N HIS A 101 11.90 -16.99 -18.01
CA HIS A 101 11.20 -18.07 -17.34
C HIS A 101 9.67 -18.12 -17.49
N ASN A 102 9.21 -19.35 -17.70
CA ASN A 102 7.87 -19.87 -18.02
C ASN A 102 6.73 -19.52 -17.04
N LYS A 103 6.88 -18.45 -16.27
CA LYS A 103 5.84 -17.83 -15.47
C LYS A 103 5.78 -16.38 -15.92
N GLU A 104 4.81 -16.04 -16.77
CA GLU A 104 4.33 -14.66 -16.82
C GLU A 104 4.22 -14.22 -15.36
N LYS A 105 5.01 -13.22 -14.96
CA LYS A 105 4.74 -12.60 -13.67
C LYS A 105 3.37 -11.97 -13.85
N GLU A 106 2.37 -12.59 -13.22
CA GLU A 106 1.00 -12.10 -13.09
C GLU A 106 1.09 -10.58 -12.91
N ARG A 107 0.67 -9.85 -13.94
CA ARG A 107 0.56 -8.38 -13.85
C ARG A 107 -0.34 -8.06 -12.69
N SER A 108 -0.14 -6.89 -12.09
CA SER A 108 -1.00 -6.44 -11.00
C SER A 108 -1.86 -5.28 -11.47
N LEU A 109 -3.12 -5.25 -11.03
CA LEU A 109 -3.94 -4.06 -11.09
C LEU A 109 -3.97 -3.46 -9.69
N TYR A 110 -3.47 -2.23 -9.56
CA TYR A 110 -3.37 -1.53 -8.29
C TYR A 110 -4.59 -0.65 -8.09
N ARG A 111 -5.30 -0.79 -6.97
CA ARG A 111 -6.28 0.18 -6.47
C ARG A 111 -5.66 0.93 -5.31
N PHE A 112 -5.55 2.25 -5.42
CA PHE A 112 -5.02 3.09 -4.35
C PHE A 112 -6.08 4.00 -3.77
N TYR A 113 -5.94 4.30 -2.49
CA TYR A 113 -6.77 5.26 -1.79
C TYR A 113 -5.90 6.32 -1.13
N GLU A 114 -6.34 7.59 -1.14
CA GLU A 114 -5.79 8.58 -0.21
C GLU A 114 -6.34 8.28 1.17
N ALA A 115 -5.46 8.34 2.19
CA ALA A 115 -5.86 8.08 3.55
C ALA A 115 -5.14 9.00 4.54
N THR A 116 -5.86 9.55 5.50
CA THR A 116 -5.30 10.33 6.60
C THR A 116 -4.83 9.40 7.71
N VAL A 117 -3.57 9.53 8.14
CA VAL A 117 -3.03 8.76 9.27
C VAL A 117 -3.58 9.29 10.58
N LEU A 118 -4.25 8.41 11.34
CA LEU A 118 -4.83 8.71 12.65
C LEU A 118 -3.87 8.37 13.80
N THR A 119 -3.10 7.29 13.67
CA THR A 119 -2.16 6.84 14.71
C THR A 119 -1.03 6.04 14.09
N GLU A 120 0.18 6.27 14.61
CA GLU A 120 1.37 5.47 14.35
C GLU A 120 1.68 4.61 15.58
N HIS A 121 1.81 3.30 15.38
CA HIS A 121 2.06 2.34 16.47
C HIS A 121 3.55 1.99 16.57
N GLU A 122 4.04 1.79 17.79
CA GLU A 122 5.44 1.41 18.05
C GLU A 122 5.73 -0.06 17.76
N ASP A 123 4.71 -0.91 17.84
CA ASP A 123 4.76 -2.34 17.54
C ASP A 123 3.70 -2.70 16.50
N TRP A 124 4.08 -3.49 15.50
CA TRP A 124 3.23 -3.88 14.37
C TRP A 124 3.78 -5.11 13.63
N PRO A 125 2.95 -5.79 12.81
CA PRO A 125 3.28 -7.10 12.25
C PRO A 125 4.61 -7.20 11.47
N GLU A 126 4.94 -6.18 10.66
CA GLU A 126 6.17 -6.17 9.86
C GLU A 126 7.27 -5.24 10.40
N ARG A 127 7.24 -4.88 11.68
CA ARG A 127 8.20 -3.95 12.31
C ARG A 127 9.66 -4.30 12.06
N GLU A 128 10.00 -5.59 12.14
CA GLU A 128 11.36 -6.06 11.94
C GLU A 128 11.77 -6.17 10.46
N LYS A 129 10.80 -6.07 9.54
CA LYS A 129 11.01 -6.23 8.10
C LYS A 129 11.01 -4.90 7.35
N ARG A 130 10.43 -3.85 7.94
CA ARG A 130 10.24 -2.56 7.28
C ARG A 130 10.58 -1.39 8.17
N GLU A 131 11.29 -0.44 7.58
CA GLU A 131 11.37 0.93 8.08
C GLU A 131 10.24 1.76 7.47
N ARG A 132 9.72 2.72 8.23
CA ARG A 132 8.75 3.73 7.76
C ARG A 132 9.31 5.13 7.96
N LYS A 133 9.03 6.05 7.04
CA LYS A 133 9.46 7.45 7.13
C LYS A 133 8.52 8.38 6.39
N TRP A 134 8.34 9.58 6.94
CA TRP A 134 7.59 10.67 6.34
C TRP A 134 8.45 11.45 5.35
N PHE A 135 7.87 11.80 4.21
CA PHE A 135 8.52 12.53 3.13
C PHE A 135 7.59 13.61 2.58
N THR A 136 8.16 14.71 2.11
CA THR A 136 7.43 15.69 1.29
C THR A 136 7.04 15.10 -0.06
N PHE A 137 6.14 15.77 -0.80
CA PHE A 137 5.81 15.35 -2.16
C PHE A 137 7.05 15.22 -3.04
N ALA A 138 7.92 16.24 -3.06
CA ALA A 138 9.11 16.25 -3.91
C ALA A 138 10.07 15.09 -3.60
N GLU A 139 10.32 14.81 -2.32
CA GLU A 139 11.17 13.69 -1.90
C GLU A 139 10.54 12.35 -2.27
N ALA A 140 9.26 12.13 -1.93
CA ALA A 140 8.56 10.89 -2.21
C ALA A 140 8.48 10.62 -3.71
N HIS A 141 8.25 11.65 -4.51
CA HIS A 141 8.18 11.58 -5.96
C HIS A 141 9.48 11.11 -6.59
N GLU A 142 10.62 11.62 -6.11
CA GLU A 142 11.96 11.19 -6.54
C GLU A 142 12.26 9.75 -6.08
N LEU A 143 11.94 9.41 -4.83
CA LEU A 143 12.15 8.06 -4.28
C LEU A 143 11.33 6.98 -5.01
N LEU A 144 10.19 7.35 -5.60
CA LEU A 144 9.30 6.47 -6.34
C LEU A 144 9.55 6.46 -7.87
N LYS A 145 10.61 7.11 -8.37
CA LYS A 145 10.87 7.25 -9.82
C LYS A 145 10.93 5.93 -10.60
N GLU A 146 11.46 4.88 -10.00
CA GLU A 146 11.58 3.53 -10.60
C GLU A 146 10.28 2.71 -10.47
N ARG A 147 9.20 3.32 -9.98
CA ARG A 147 7.91 2.70 -9.67
C ARG A 147 6.78 3.60 -10.16
N PRO A 148 6.58 3.71 -11.48
CA PRO A 148 5.62 4.65 -12.07
C PRO A 148 4.21 4.48 -11.52
N GLU A 149 3.81 3.26 -11.16
CA GLU A 149 2.51 2.96 -10.57
C GLU A 149 2.32 3.66 -9.20
N LEU A 150 3.37 3.70 -8.36
CA LEU A 150 3.30 4.33 -7.04
C LEU A 150 3.42 5.84 -7.14
N ARG A 151 4.24 6.31 -8.08
CA ARG A 151 4.34 7.73 -8.40
C ARG A 151 3.01 8.27 -8.93
N THR A 152 2.32 7.51 -9.78
CA THR A 152 0.97 7.86 -10.25
C THR A 152 -0.02 7.98 -9.09
N ALA A 153 0.02 7.04 -8.13
CA ALA A 153 -0.82 7.11 -6.94
C ALA A 153 -0.54 8.39 -6.12
N LEU A 154 0.74 8.70 -5.87
CA LEU A 154 1.14 9.93 -5.20
C LEU A 154 0.67 11.18 -5.95
N GLU A 155 0.83 11.21 -7.27
CA GLU A 155 0.41 12.32 -8.14
C GLU A 155 -1.11 12.50 -8.22
N ARG A 156 -1.90 11.44 -8.00
CA ARG A 156 -3.38 11.54 -7.94
C ARG A 156 -3.88 11.99 -6.57
N SER A 157 -3.06 11.87 -5.52
CA SER A 157 -3.43 12.34 -4.18
C SER A 157 -3.44 13.86 -4.10
N THR A 158 -4.05 14.36 -3.03
CA THR A 158 -4.18 15.78 -2.71
C THR A 158 -3.07 16.32 -1.80
N ILE A 159 -1.96 15.58 -1.68
CA ILE A 159 -0.75 16.04 -1.00
C ILE A 159 -0.28 17.39 -1.57
N LYS A 160 0.20 18.29 -0.71
CA LYS A 160 0.76 19.57 -1.11
C LYS A 160 2.08 19.40 -1.86
N ARG A 161 2.33 20.26 -2.84
CA ARG A 161 3.48 20.21 -3.75
C ARG A 161 4.38 21.42 -3.57
#